data_AF-A0A3N5RAL9-F1
#
_entry.id   AF-A0A3N5RAL9-F1
#
_cell.length_a   1.000
_cell.length_b   1.000
_cell.length_c   1.000
_cell.angle_alpha   90.00
_cell.angle_beta   90.00
_cell.angle_gamma   90.00
#
_symmetry.space_group_name_H-M   'P 1'
#
loop_
_entity.id
_entity.type
_entity.pdbx_description
1 polymer ?
#
loop_
_entity_poly.entity_id
_entity_poly.type
_entity_poly.pdbx_seq_one_letter_code
_entity_poly.pdbx_strand_id
1 'polypeptide(L)'
;LVGTGHHSRFLSFVVSHGSFELVAIAVAGGAGLILGHALLHPGQRTRLESLWHRGAEAVQIAVGAGAMLLVAALIEAFWSPTDIPDAVKFVVGGLLWILVFVYLLTAGRWEKAR
;
A
#
# COMPACT_ATOMS: atom_id res chain seq x y z
N LEU A 1 -18.47 13.02 6.86
CA LEU A 1 -18.93 11.65 7.18
C LEU A 1 -18.72 11.29 8.64
N VAL A 2 -17.48 11.29 9.16
CA VAL A 2 -17.23 11.02 10.59
C VAL A 2 -17.78 12.13 11.50
N GLY A 3 -17.54 13.40 11.17
CA GLY A 3 -18.07 14.56 11.92
C GLY A 3 -19.57 14.82 11.77
N THR A 4 -20.28 14.05 10.94
CA THR A 4 -21.72 14.21 10.66
C THR A 4 -22.55 13.03 11.17
N GLY A 5 -22.02 12.23 12.10
CA GLY A 5 -22.71 11.09 12.73
C GLY A 5 -22.72 9.78 11.92
N HIS A 6 -22.19 9.76 10.70
CA HIS A 6 -22.20 8.59 9.80
C HIS A 6 -20.93 7.73 9.88
N HIS A 7 -20.20 7.82 10.98
CA HIS A 7 -18.91 7.18 11.19
C HIS A 7 -18.96 5.64 11.06
N SER A 8 -19.97 4.98 11.61
CA SER A 8 -20.08 3.51 11.55
C SER A 8 -20.14 2.97 10.12
N ARG A 9 -20.97 3.61 9.27
CA ARG A 9 -21.10 3.22 7.86
C ARG A 9 -19.81 3.43 7.08
N PHE A 10 -19.15 4.57 7.31
CA PHE A 10 -17.88 4.87 6.67
C PHE A 10 -16.78 3.87 7.09
N LEU A 11 -16.63 3.63 8.40
CA LEU A 11 -15.59 2.74 8.91
C LEU A 11 -15.83 1.29 8.47
N SER A 12 -17.07 0.81 8.54
CA SER A 12 -17.44 -0.53 8.05
C SER A 12 -17.18 -0.69 6.55
N PHE A 13 -17.38 0.36 5.75
CA PHE A 13 -17.08 0.35 4.32
C PHE A 13 -15.57 0.30 4.03
N VAL A 14 -14.76 1.08 4.75
CA VAL A 14 -13.32 1.25 4.47
C VAL A 14 -12.43 0.17 5.12
N VAL A 15 -12.83 -0.38 6.27
CA VAL A 15 -11.95 -1.22 7.11
C VAL A 15 -11.34 -2.42 6.39
N SER A 16 -12.01 -2.98 5.38
CA SER A 16 -11.53 -4.16 4.65
C SER A 16 -10.46 -3.82 3.61
N HIS A 17 -10.64 -2.79 2.78
CA HIS A 17 -9.67 -2.43 1.74
C HIS A 17 -8.57 -1.48 2.24
N GLY A 18 -8.83 -0.70 3.30
CA GLY A 18 -7.93 0.35 3.78
C GLY A 18 -6.54 -0.15 4.20
N SER A 19 -6.43 -1.42 4.62
CA SER A 19 -5.14 -2.05 4.94
C SER A 19 -4.19 -2.09 3.73
N PHE A 20 -4.71 -2.41 2.55
CA PHE A 20 -3.93 -2.41 1.32
C PHE A 20 -3.70 -1.00 0.80
N GLU A 21 -4.74 -0.16 0.80
CA GLU A 21 -4.68 1.18 0.22
C GLU A 21 -3.68 2.09 0.96
N LEU A 22 -3.81 2.20 2.29
CA LEU A 22 -2.97 3.10 3.08
C LEU A 22 -1.50 2.67 3.06
N VAL A 23 -1.25 1.35 3.11
CA VAL A 23 0.10 0.81 3.02
C VAL A 23 0.67 1.02 1.61
N ALA A 24 -0.11 0.80 0.56
CA ALA A 24 0.32 1.05 -0.81
C ALA A 24 0.70 2.52 -1.04
N ILE A 25 -0.09 3.47 -0.52
CA ILE A 25 0.22 4.90 -0.58
C ILE A 25 1.54 5.20 0.14
N ALA A 26 1.75 4.68 1.35
CA ALA A 26 2.98 4.87 2.10
C ALA A 26 4.21 4.31 1.35
N VAL A 27 4.08 3.10 0.80
CA VAL A 27 5.14 2.41 0.03
C VAL A 27 5.45 3.16 -1.27
N ALA A 28 4.44 3.60 -2.01
CA ALA A 28 4.60 4.43 -3.20
C ALA A 28 5.25 5.78 -2.87
N GLY A 29 4.91 6.38 -1.72
CA GLY A 29 5.59 7.56 -1.19
C GLY A 29 7.09 7.32 -0.98
N GLY A 30 7.45 6.16 -0.40
CA GLY A 30 8.84 5.73 -0.28
C GLY A 30 9.57 5.59 -1.63
N ALA A 31 8.92 5.01 -2.64
CA ALA A 31 9.46 4.96 -4.00
C ALA A 31 9.69 6.36 -4.60
N GLY A 32 8.75 7.28 -4.35
CA GLY A 32 8.89 8.69 -4.73
C GLY A 32 10.09 9.36 -4.07
N LEU A 33 10.34 9.08 -2.78
CA LEU A 33 11.51 9.59 -2.06
C LEU A 33 12.83 9.02 -2.61
N ILE A 34 12.87 7.77 -3.06
CA ILE A 34 14.04 7.18 -3.74
C ILE A 34 14.39 7.97 -5.01
N LEU A 35 13.39 8.27 -5.84
CA LEU A 35 13.57 9.08 -7.06
C LEU A 35 13.94 10.52 -6.72
N GLY A 36 13.26 11.13 -5.75
CA GLY A 36 13.53 12.49 -5.29
C GLY A 36 14.96 12.64 -4.76
N HIS A 37 15.44 11.67 -3.99
CA HIS A 37 16.82 11.62 -3.53
C HIS A 37 17.81 11.50 -4.71
N ALA A 38 17.53 10.62 -5.68
CA ALA A 38 18.38 10.44 -6.86
C ALA A 38 18.48 11.73 -7.71
N LEU A 39 17.41 12.52 -7.75
CA LEU A 39 17.36 13.80 -8.45
C LEU A 39 18.11 14.93 -7.72
N LEU A 40 17.93 15.03 -6.40
CA LEU A 40 18.51 16.08 -5.57
C LEU A 40 20.01 15.86 -5.29
N HIS A 41 20.43 14.61 -5.07
CA HIS A 41 21.80 14.24 -4.73
C HIS A 41 22.38 13.20 -5.71
N PRO A 42 22.65 13.56 -6.97
CA PRO A 42 23.12 12.62 -8.00
C PRO A 42 24.62 12.24 -7.88
N GLY A 43 25.39 12.94 -7.04
CA GLY A 43 26.82 12.72 -6.89
C GLY A 43 27.59 13.04 -8.16
N GLN A 44 28.38 12.08 -8.65
CA GLN A 44 29.18 12.21 -9.87
C GLN A 44 28.41 11.92 -11.17
N ARG A 45 27.15 11.49 -11.07
CA ARG A 45 26.30 11.20 -12.24
C ARG A 45 25.52 12.44 -12.65
N THR A 46 25.10 12.50 -13.91
CA THR A 46 24.05 13.44 -14.28
C THR A 46 22.74 13.08 -13.56
N ARG A 47 21.83 14.05 -13.40
CA ARG A 47 20.51 13.82 -12.80
C ARG A 47 19.74 12.71 -13.51
N LEU A 48 19.81 12.70 -14.84
CA LEU A 48 19.12 11.69 -15.65
C LEU A 48 19.72 10.29 -15.41
N GLU A 49 21.03 10.14 -15.45
CA GLU A 49 21.69 8.86 -15.17
C GLU A 49 21.44 8.35 -13.75
N SER A 50 21.44 9.26 -12.76
CA SER A 50 21.11 8.93 -11.37
C SER A 50 19.67 8.40 -11.25
N LEU A 51 18.72 9.05 -11.93
CA LEU A 51 17.33 8.60 -12.01
C LEU A 51 17.18 7.25 -12.70
N TRP A 52 17.88 7.00 -13.81
CA TRP A 52 17.87 5.68 -14.46
C TRP A 52 18.42 4.59 -13.54
N HIS A 53 19.51 4.89 -12.83
CA HIS A 53 20.15 3.92 -11.95
C HIS A 53 19.28 3.54 -10.75
N ARG A 54 18.65 4.52 -10.08
CA ARG A 54 17.74 4.27 -8.94
C ARG A 54 16.29 3.99 -9.34
N GLY A 55 15.94 4.28 -10.59
CA GLY A 55 14.58 4.21 -11.09
C GLY A 55 14.05 2.79 -11.15
N ALA A 56 14.88 1.80 -11.47
CA ALA A 56 14.47 0.40 -11.48
C ALA A 56 13.94 -0.06 -10.11
N GLU A 57 14.63 0.30 -9.03
CA GLU A 57 14.21 0.01 -7.66
C GLU A 57 12.89 0.71 -7.31
N ALA A 58 12.77 2.00 -7.63
CA ALA A 58 11.55 2.75 -7.41
C ALA A 58 10.35 2.20 -8.20
N VAL A 59 10.55 1.78 -9.45
CA VAL A 59 9.53 1.16 -10.29
C VAL A 59 9.09 -0.18 -9.72
N GLN A 60 10.03 -1.02 -9.26
CA GLN A 60 9.69 -2.30 -8.63
C GLN A 60 8.78 -2.09 -7.40
N ILE A 61 9.11 -1.11 -6.56
CA ILE A 61 8.28 -0.75 -5.39
C ILE A 61 6.90 -0.22 -5.84
N ALA A 62 6.88 0.66 -6.85
CA ALA A 62 5.64 1.23 -7.38
C ALA A 62 4.71 0.18 -8.00
N VAL A 63 5.26 -0.83 -8.69
CA VAL A 63 4.49 -1.96 -9.23
C VAL A 63 3.87 -2.78 -8.09
N GLY A 64 4.62 -3.03 -7.02
CA GLY A 64 4.11 -3.67 -5.81
C GLY A 64 2.96 -2.89 -5.16
N ALA A 65 3.13 -1.57 -5.02
CA ALA A 65 2.08 -0.68 -4.52
C ALA A 65 0.83 -0.69 -5.44
N GLY A 66 1.03 -0.67 -6.77
CA GLY A 66 -0.05 -0.78 -7.75
C GLY A 66 -0.84 -2.08 -7.62
N ALA A 67 -0.16 -3.21 -7.40
CA ALA A 67 -0.81 -4.49 -7.15
C ALA A 67 -1.64 -4.47 -5.85
N MET A 68 -1.13 -3.84 -4.79
CA MET A 68 -1.88 -3.65 -3.54
C MET A 68 -3.13 -2.78 -3.75
N LEU A 69 -3.02 -1.68 -4.51
CA LEU A 69 -4.17 -0.83 -4.85
C LEU A 69 -5.21 -1.57 -5.71
N LEU A 70 -4.77 -2.44 -6.62
CA LEU A 70 -5.69 -3.27 -7.38
C LEU A 70 -6.49 -4.20 -6.45
N VAL A 71 -5.83 -4.83 -5.48
CA VAL A 71 -6.52 -5.64 -4.46
C VAL A 71 -7.49 -4.79 -3.64
N ALA A 72 -7.07 -3.60 -3.21
CA ALA A 72 -7.94 -2.66 -2.50
C ALA A 72 -9.19 -2.31 -3.31
N ALA A 73 -9.03 -1.96 -4.59
CA ALA A 73 -10.12 -1.61 -5.50
C ALA A 73 -11.09 -2.78 -5.73
N LEU A 74 -10.60 -4.02 -5.81
CA LEU A 74 -11.48 -5.19 -5.90
C LEU A 74 -12.29 -5.39 -4.62
N ILE A 75 -11.67 -5.24 -3.45
CA ILE A 75 -12.39 -5.33 -2.17
C ILE A 75 -13.41 -4.19 -2.06
N GLU A 76 -13.05 -2.97 -2.45
CA GLU A 76 -13.96 -1.83 -2.46
C GLU A 76 -15.16 -2.05 -3.39
N ALA A 77 -14.93 -2.54 -4.61
CA ALA A 77 -15.99 -2.73 -5.59
C ALA A 77 -16.95 -3.88 -5.25
N PHE A 78 -16.44 -4.98 -4.70
CA PHE A 78 -17.21 -6.22 -4.55
C PHE A 78 -17.57 -6.58 -3.11
N TRP A 79 -16.76 -6.18 -2.12
CA TRP A 79 -16.95 -6.56 -0.71
C TRP A 79 -17.52 -5.41 0.14
N SER A 80 -16.93 -4.21 0.04
CA SER A 80 -17.34 -3.06 0.85
C SER A 80 -18.84 -2.70 0.77
N PRO A 81 -19.52 -2.74 -0.40
CA PRO A 81 -20.94 -2.37 -0.51
C PRO A 81 -21.92 -3.49 -0.10
N THR A 82 -21.44 -4.68 0.27
CA THR A 82 -22.32 -5.80 0.63
C THR A 82 -23.11 -5.54 1.91
N ASP A 83 -24.31 -6.13 2.03
CA ASP A 83 -25.17 -6.03 3.23
C ASP A 83 -24.76 -6.99 4.37
N ILE A 84 -23.49 -7.40 4.40
CA ILE A 84 -22.92 -8.24 5.46
C ILE A 84 -22.85 -7.45 6.78
N PRO A 85 -23.11 -8.07 7.94
CA PRO A 85 -23.02 -7.39 9.24
C PRO A 85 -21.68 -6.70 9.47
N ASP A 86 -21.72 -5.46 9.98
CA ASP A 86 -20.53 -4.64 10.25
C ASP A 86 -19.45 -5.38 11.05
N ALA A 87 -19.85 -6.16 12.06
CA ALA A 87 -18.94 -6.95 12.89
C ALA A 87 -18.04 -7.88 12.06
N VAL A 88 -18.60 -8.50 11.01
CA VAL A 88 -17.85 -9.38 10.11
C VAL A 88 -16.86 -8.57 9.28
N LYS A 89 -17.25 -7.40 8.77
CA LYS A 89 -16.36 -6.51 8.02
C LYS A 89 -15.18 -6.04 8.89
N PHE A 90 -15.41 -5.74 10.16
CA PHE A 90 -14.34 -5.40 11.10
C PHE A 90 -13.38 -6.57 11.39
N VAL A 91 -13.90 -7.78 11.59
CA VAL A 91 -13.06 -8.98 11.80
C VAL A 91 -12.21 -9.24 10.56
N VAL A 92 -12.82 -9.25 9.37
CA VAL A 92 -12.11 -9.45 8.11
C VAL A 92 -11.08 -8.35 7.88
N GLY A 93 -11.43 -7.08 8.08
CA GLY A 93 -10.49 -5.97 7.96
C GLY A 93 -9.32 -6.08 8.93
N GLY A 94 -9.55 -6.49 10.18
CA GLY A 94 -8.50 -6.77 11.15
C GLY A 94 -7.55 -7.89 10.70
N LEU A 95 -8.09 -8.97 10.13
CA LEU A 95 -7.28 -10.06 9.57
C LEU A 95 -6.47 -9.60 8.34
N LEU A 96 -7.03 -8.77 7.47
CA LEU A 96 -6.32 -8.22 6.31
C LEU A 96 -5.17 -7.30 6.74
N TRP A 97 -5.35 -6.51 7.80
CA TRP A 97 -4.25 -5.75 8.42
C TRP A 97 -3.14 -6.66 8.92
N ILE A 98 -3.47 -7.72 9.66
CA ILE A 98 -2.48 -8.69 10.15
C ILE A 98 -1.75 -9.33 8.97
N LEU A 99 -2.48 -9.73 7.92
CA LEU A 99 -1.91 -10.30 6.71
C LEU A 99 -0.89 -9.36 6.05
N VAL A 100 -1.26 -8.09 5.85
CA VAL A 100 -0.36 -7.09 5.25
C VAL A 100 0.88 -6.88 6.12
N PHE A 101 0.73 -6.78 7.44
CA PHE A 101 1.87 -6.64 8.34
C PHE A 101 2.78 -7.87 8.34
N VAL A 102 2.21 -9.07 8.41
CA VAL A 102 2.98 -10.32 8.34
C VAL A 102 3.73 -10.41 7.01
N TYR A 103 3.08 -10.07 5.90
CA TYR A 103 3.72 -10.01 4.59
C TYR A 103 4.92 -9.04 4.61
N LEU A 104 4.73 -7.79 5.05
CA LEU A 104 5.83 -6.81 5.10
C LEU A 104 6.98 -7.22 6.04
N LEU A 105 6.66 -7.86 7.16
CA LEU A 105 7.67 -8.31 8.13
C LEU A 105 8.42 -9.56 7.70
N THR A 106 7.87 -10.33 6.74
CA THR A 106 8.46 -11.60 6.28
C THR A 106 9.00 -11.54 4.84
N ALA A 107 8.48 -10.62 4.02
CA ALA A 107 8.94 -10.40 2.66
C ALA A 107 10.43 -10.04 2.63
N GLY A 108 11.17 -10.59 1.67
CA GLY A 108 12.62 -10.38 1.51
C GLY A 108 13.52 -11.19 2.46
N ARG A 109 12.97 -11.89 3.46
CA ARG A 109 13.79 -12.71 4.39
C ARG A 109 14.36 -13.97 3.76
N TRP A 110 13.75 -14.44 2.66
CA TRP A 110 14.15 -15.66 1.94
C TRP A 110 15.28 -15.43 0.94
N GLU A 111 15.64 -14.18 0.65
CA GLU A 111 16.70 -13.82 -0.30
C GLU A 111 18.09 -13.89 0.35
N LYS A 112 18.17 -13.75 1.68
CA LYS A 112 19.44 -13.89 2.43
C LYS A 112 19.90 -15.34 2.65
N ALA A 113 19.15 -16.33 2.16
CA ALA A 113 19.42 -17.76 2.35
C ALA A 113 19.91 -18.48 1.08
N ARG A 114 20.17 -17.75 -0.01
CA ARG A 114 20.83 -18.22 -1.24
C ARG A 114 22.06 -17.36 -1.52
#